data_AF-A0A838G3K2-F1
#
_entry.id   AF-A0A838G3K2-F1
#
_cell.length_a   1.000
_cell.length_b   1.000
_cell.length_c   1.000
_cell.angle_alpha   90.00
_cell.angle_beta   90.00
_cell.angle_gamma   90.00
#
_symmetry.space_group_name_H-M   'P 1'
#
loop_
_entity.id
_entity.type
_entity.pdbx_description
1 polymer ?
#
loop_
_entity_poly.entity_id
_entity_poly.type
_entity_poly.pdbx_seq_one_letter_code
_entity_poly.pdbx_strand_id
1 'polypeptide(L)'
;LTDIVSLNDRGTAFIFADGAGAAVLGPSDEVGIGPVVWGSDGEQFDLIRQKEDWRDVLEQERPSMPHLTMQGSAVFRWASFAMAKIGEATLDRAGITVDDLDVFVPHQANMRIIDAMARSMKLPPHVKIARDVAEQGNTSAASVPLALGRMIDDGETKSGDTALLIAFGAGLSYAAQVVKVP
;
A
#
# COMPACT_ATOMS: atom_id res chain seq x y z
N LEU A 1 -14.95 -2.47 1.02
CA LEU A 1 -14.51 -1.12 0.62
C LEU A 1 -15.47 -0.46 -0.34
N THR A 2 -15.97 -1.18 -1.33
CA THR A 2 -16.91 -0.63 -2.32
C THR A 2 -18.20 -0.06 -1.69
N ASP A 3 -18.65 -0.59 -0.54
CA ASP A 3 -19.81 -0.07 0.23
C ASP A 3 -19.70 1.40 0.65
N ILE A 4 -18.47 1.92 0.78
CA ILE A 4 -18.22 3.32 1.17
C ILE A 4 -17.78 4.18 -0.01
N VAL A 5 -17.85 3.68 -1.25
CA VAL A 5 -17.50 4.43 -2.46
C VAL A 5 -18.76 5.03 -3.07
N SER A 6 -18.69 6.31 -3.47
CA SER A 6 -19.79 6.93 -4.22
C SER A 6 -19.56 6.75 -5.72
N LEU A 7 -20.52 6.14 -6.43
CA LEU A 7 -20.48 6.01 -7.89
C LEU A 7 -20.53 7.36 -8.62
N ASN A 8 -20.95 8.43 -7.93
CA ASN A 8 -20.97 9.79 -8.46
C ASN A 8 -19.65 10.55 -8.23
N ASP A 9 -18.72 10.00 -7.45
CA ASP A 9 -17.40 10.58 -7.23
C ASP A 9 -16.38 9.97 -8.20
N ARG A 10 -16.12 10.67 -9.32
CA ARG A 10 -15.09 10.29 -10.28
C ARG A 10 -13.69 10.21 -9.66
N GLY A 11 -13.44 10.82 -8.50
CA GLY A 11 -12.16 10.74 -7.81
C GLY A 11 -11.87 9.36 -7.19
N THR A 12 -12.89 8.56 -6.94
CA THR A 12 -12.78 7.30 -6.16
C THR A 12 -13.52 6.12 -6.80
N ALA A 13 -14.59 6.35 -7.57
CA ALA A 13 -15.53 5.33 -8.07
C ALA A 13 -14.90 4.14 -8.82
N PHE A 14 -13.82 4.35 -9.54
CA PHE A 14 -13.16 3.31 -10.36
C PHE A 14 -11.85 2.80 -9.76
N ILE A 15 -11.45 3.31 -8.60
CA ILE A 15 -10.15 3.02 -8.00
C ILE A 15 -10.24 1.82 -7.08
N PHE A 16 -11.24 1.79 -6.21
CA PHE A 16 -11.29 0.85 -5.09
C PHE A 16 -12.03 -0.44 -5.45
N ALA A 17 -11.57 -1.52 -4.81
CA ALA A 17 -12.13 -2.85 -4.93
C ALA A 17 -12.15 -3.53 -3.56
N ASP A 18 -12.80 -4.69 -3.50
CA ASP A 18 -12.85 -5.53 -2.32
C ASP A 18 -11.86 -6.69 -2.45
N GLY A 19 -11.24 -7.06 -1.34
CA GLY A 19 -10.28 -8.16 -1.31
C GLY A 19 -9.85 -8.45 0.12
N ALA A 20 -9.25 -9.63 0.30
CA ALA A 20 -8.67 -10.05 1.56
C ALA A 20 -7.38 -10.82 1.28
N GLY A 21 -6.32 -10.50 2.03
CA GLY A 21 -5.08 -11.26 2.02
C GLY A 21 -4.70 -11.64 3.45
N ALA A 22 -4.02 -12.76 3.61
CA ALA A 22 -3.60 -13.28 4.89
C ALA A 22 -2.19 -13.87 4.79
N ALA A 23 -1.50 -13.91 5.91
CA ALA A 23 -0.21 -14.59 6.06
C ALA A 23 -0.23 -15.40 7.35
N VAL A 24 0.51 -16.51 7.36
CA VAL A 24 0.76 -17.32 8.56
C VAL A 24 2.19 -17.05 9.00
N LEU A 25 2.35 -16.69 10.27
CA LEU A 25 3.66 -16.44 10.87
C LEU A 25 4.01 -17.57 11.84
N GLY A 26 5.25 -18.05 11.76
CA GLY A 26 5.80 -19.08 12.62
C GLY A 26 7.15 -18.68 13.20
N PRO A 27 7.63 -19.41 14.23
CA PRO A 27 8.99 -19.23 14.73
C PRO A 27 10.02 -19.57 13.65
N SER A 28 11.17 -18.89 13.70
CA SER A 28 12.28 -19.08 12.76
C SER A 28 13.61 -18.87 13.49
N ASP A 29 14.63 -19.63 13.08
CA ASP A 29 16.01 -19.45 13.54
C ASP A 29 16.71 -18.28 12.81
N GLU A 30 16.17 -17.86 11.66
CA GLU A 30 16.66 -16.74 10.86
C GLU A 30 15.65 -15.58 10.82
N VAL A 31 16.17 -14.35 10.67
CA VAL A 31 15.33 -13.14 10.55
C VAL A 31 14.73 -13.09 9.14
N GLY A 32 13.49 -13.56 9.00
CA GLY A 32 12.73 -13.48 7.75
C GLY A 32 11.88 -12.21 7.61
N ILE A 33 11.65 -11.47 8.71
CA ILE A 33 10.87 -10.24 8.72
C ILE A 33 11.71 -9.15 9.37
N GLY A 34 12.12 -8.18 8.56
CA GLY A 34 13.00 -7.10 8.95
C GLY A 34 12.33 -6.07 9.87
N PRO A 35 13.14 -5.18 10.45
CA PRO A 35 12.64 -4.09 11.27
C PRO A 35 11.67 -3.21 10.49
N VAL A 36 10.67 -2.69 11.20
CA VAL A 36 9.66 -1.80 10.62
C VAL A 36 10.06 -0.35 10.69
N VAL A 37 9.74 0.38 9.62
CA VAL A 37 9.66 1.84 9.61
C VAL A 37 8.20 2.21 9.42
N TRP A 38 7.63 2.94 10.37
CA TRP A 38 6.23 3.35 10.33
C TRP A 38 6.05 4.77 10.82
N GLY A 39 4.87 5.31 10.57
CA GLY A 39 4.46 6.59 11.13
C GLY A 39 3.05 6.98 10.71
N SER A 40 2.64 8.11 11.24
CA SER A 40 1.36 8.73 10.91
C SER A 40 1.46 10.25 10.96
N ASP A 41 0.67 10.91 10.15
CA ASP A 41 0.46 12.34 10.15
C ASP A 41 -1.05 12.63 10.19
N GLY A 42 -1.56 12.75 11.43
CA GLY A 42 -2.98 13.00 11.71
C GLY A 42 -3.48 14.36 11.25
N GLU A 43 -2.58 15.33 11.07
CA GLU A 43 -2.96 16.67 10.62
C GLU A 43 -3.46 16.66 9.16
N GLN A 44 -3.14 15.60 8.42
CA GLN A 44 -3.53 15.40 7.01
C GLN A 44 -4.78 14.52 6.84
N PHE A 45 -5.58 14.31 7.89
CA PHE A 45 -6.75 13.43 7.84
C PHE A 45 -7.74 13.81 6.71
N ASP A 46 -7.84 15.10 6.37
CA ASP A 46 -8.70 15.62 5.30
C ASP A 46 -8.28 15.17 3.88
N LEU A 47 -7.09 14.56 3.71
CA LEU A 47 -6.63 14.08 2.41
C LEU A 47 -7.32 12.78 1.99
N ILE A 48 -7.65 11.90 2.94
CA ILE A 48 -8.38 10.65 2.72
C ILE A 48 -9.26 10.39 3.94
N ARG A 49 -10.58 10.55 3.79
CA ARG A 49 -11.53 10.35 4.88
C ARG A 49 -12.92 9.96 4.37
N GLN A 50 -13.76 9.52 5.29
CA GLN A 50 -15.19 9.55 5.07
C GLN A 50 -15.70 10.99 5.22
N LYS A 51 -16.56 11.43 4.30
CA LYS A 51 -16.99 12.82 4.19
C LYS A 51 -17.92 13.21 5.33
N GLU A 52 -18.93 12.37 5.57
CA GLU A 52 -19.91 12.54 6.63
C GLU A 52 -19.35 12.02 7.98
N ASP A 53 -19.67 12.71 9.08
CA ASP A 53 -19.37 12.22 10.42
C ASP A 53 -20.37 11.11 10.79
N TRP A 54 -19.88 10.04 11.41
CA TRP A 54 -20.74 8.92 11.82
C TRP A 54 -21.81 9.33 12.84
N ARG A 55 -21.53 10.29 13.72
CA ARG A 55 -22.50 10.79 14.70
C ARG A 55 -23.68 11.43 13.99
N ASP A 56 -23.41 12.28 13.00
CA ASP A 56 -24.43 12.95 12.21
C ASP A 56 -25.24 11.95 11.38
N VAL A 57 -24.58 10.92 10.82
CA VAL A 57 -25.26 9.87 10.04
C VAL A 57 -26.20 9.02 10.90
N LEU A 58 -25.79 8.68 12.12
CA LEU A 58 -26.58 7.84 13.02
C LEU A 58 -27.84 8.56 13.55
N GLU A 59 -27.86 9.89 13.55
CA GLU A 59 -29.03 10.69 13.95
C GLU A 59 -30.07 10.88 12.84
N GLN A 60 -29.75 10.51 11.60
CA GLN A 60 -30.67 10.67 10.47
C GLN A 60 -31.82 9.66 10.54
N GLU A 61 -33.03 10.08 10.16
CA GLU A 61 -34.19 9.17 10.02
C GLU A 61 -33.92 8.03 9.03
N ARG A 62 -33.07 8.28 8.04
CA ARG A 62 -32.64 7.31 7.01
C ARG A 62 -31.12 7.40 6.84
N PRO A 63 -30.33 6.71 7.68
CA PRO A 63 -28.88 6.75 7.61
C PRO A 63 -28.36 6.27 6.25
N SER A 64 -27.39 6.99 5.70
CA SER A 64 -26.61 6.55 4.53
C SER A 64 -25.16 6.29 4.94
N MET A 65 -24.50 5.31 4.31
CA MET A 65 -23.08 5.05 4.56
C MET A 65 -22.24 6.29 4.24
N PRO A 66 -21.40 6.78 5.17
CA PRO A 66 -20.45 7.84 4.88
C PRO A 66 -19.53 7.45 3.73
N HIS A 67 -19.40 8.34 2.75
CA HIS A 67 -18.63 8.03 1.55
C HIS A 67 -17.17 8.45 1.70
N LEU A 68 -16.28 7.60 1.22
CA LEU A 68 -14.86 7.88 1.06
C LEU A 68 -14.66 9.05 0.10
N THR A 69 -13.83 10.00 0.51
CA THR A 69 -13.36 11.11 -0.31
C THR A 69 -11.85 11.20 -0.24
N MET A 70 -11.25 11.67 -1.32
CA MET A 70 -9.80 11.73 -1.45
C MET A 70 -9.35 12.97 -2.23
N GLN A 71 -8.34 13.67 -1.72
CA GLN A 71 -7.63 14.72 -2.43
C GLN A 71 -6.51 14.13 -3.30
N GLY A 72 -6.89 13.51 -4.43
CA GLY A 72 -6.00 12.67 -5.24
C GLY A 72 -4.66 13.30 -5.63
N SER A 73 -4.62 14.59 -5.97
CA SER A 73 -3.36 15.28 -6.32
C SER A 73 -2.40 15.43 -5.13
N ALA A 74 -2.93 15.69 -3.93
CA ALA A 74 -2.13 15.81 -2.72
C ALA A 74 -1.61 14.43 -2.29
N VAL A 75 -2.51 13.43 -2.27
CA VAL A 75 -2.17 12.03 -1.98
C VAL A 75 -1.13 11.49 -2.96
N PHE A 76 -1.27 11.76 -4.26
CA PHE A 76 -0.29 11.35 -5.27
C PHE A 76 1.10 11.89 -4.99
N ARG A 77 1.23 13.19 -4.69
CA ARG A 77 2.54 13.80 -4.40
C ARG A 77 3.13 13.24 -3.12
N TRP A 78 2.34 13.14 -2.06
CA TRP A 78 2.80 12.57 -0.79
C TRP A 78 3.27 11.13 -0.98
N ALA A 79 2.42 10.28 -1.55
CA ALA A 79 2.73 8.87 -1.78
C ALA A 79 3.98 8.69 -2.68
N SER A 80 4.09 9.43 -3.79
CA SER A 80 5.19 9.23 -4.74
C SER A 80 6.57 9.59 -4.19
N PHE A 81 6.65 10.58 -3.28
CA PHE A 81 7.93 11.15 -2.85
C PHE A 81 8.24 10.92 -1.37
N ALA A 82 7.24 11.06 -0.48
CA ALA A 82 7.47 10.81 0.94
C ALA A 82 7.67 9.31 1.18
N MET A 83 6.87 8.45 0.54
CA MET A 83 6.97 7.00 0.76
C MET A 83 8.20 6.39 0.08
N ALA A 84 8.73 6.99 -0.99
CA ALA A 84 10.02 6.59 -1.54
C ALA A 84 11.15 6.71 -0.49
N LYS A 85 11.17 7.82 0.28
CA LYS A 85 12.11 8.02 1.37
C LYS A 85 11.91 7.02 2.52
N ILE A 86 10.66 6.63 2.78
CA ILE A 86 10.36 5.57 3.76
C ILE A 86 10.89 4.23 3.27
N GLY A 87 10.75 3.92 1.97
CA GLY A 87 11.36 2.75 1.36
C GLY A 87 12.87 2.73 1.54
N GLU A 88 13.57 3.81 1.17
CA GLU A 88 15.01 3.97 1.36
C GLU A 88 15.43 3.80 2.83
N ALA A 89 14.75 4.49 3.75
CA ALA A 89 15.03 4.37 5.19
C ALA A 89 14.78 2.95 5.73
N THR A 90 13.88 2.19 5.11
CA THR A 90 13.60 0.79 5.48
C THR A 90 14.74 -0.12 5.03
N LEU A 91 15.31 0.10 3.84
CA LEU A 91 16.49 -0.62 3.36
C LEU A 91 17.70 -0.33 4.26
N ASP A 92 17.94 0.94 4.57
CA ASP A 92 18.99 1.37 5.50
C ASP A 92 18.83 0.70 6.86
N ARG A 93 17.60 0.66 7.40
CA ARG A 93 17.29 0.03 8.70
C ARG A 93 17.44 -1.49 8.67
N ALA A 94 17.19 -2.11 7.53
CA ALA A 94 17.42 -3.54 7.29
C ALA A 94 18.90 -3.86 6.99
N GLY A 95 19.74 -2.83 6.79
CA GLY A 95 21.16 -3.00 6.50
C GLY A 95 21.45 -3.50 5.09
N ILE A 96 20.54 -3.25 4.14
CA ILE A 96 20.69 -3.64 2.73
C ILE A 96 20.55 -2.43 1.81
N THR A 97 20.93 -2.61 0.55
CA THR A 97 20.81 -1.60 -0.51
C THR A 97 19.72 -1.98 -1.51
N VAL A 98 19.39 -1.07 -2.43
CA VAL A 98 18.46 -1.37 -3.54
C VAL A 98 19.00 -2.46 -4.49
N ASP A 99 20.30 -2.71 -4.50
CA ASP A 99 20.93 -3.74 -5.32
C ASP A 99 20.76 -5.15 -4.73
N ASP A 100 20.37 -5.24 -3.46
CA ASP A 100 20.08 -6.50 -2.75
C ASP A 100 18.59 -6.89 -2.81
N LEU A 101 17.75 -6.06 -3.43
CA LEU A 101 16.32 -6.31 -3.56
C LEU A 101 16.00 -7.17 -4.78
N ASP A 102 15.21 -8.21 -4.57
CA ASP A 102 14.66 -9.00 -5.67
C ASP A 102 13.27 -8.48 -6.06
N VAL A 103 12.49 -8.03 -5.07
CA VAL A 103 11.07 -7.70 -5.24
C VAL A 103 10.70 -6.40 -4.51
N PHE A 104 9.83 -5.61 -5.14
CA PHE A 104 9.18 -4.46 -4.55
C PHE A 104 7.65 -4.61 -4.62
N VAL A 105 7.01 -4.69 -3.45
CA VAL A 105 5.56 -4.85 -3.30
C VAL A 105 4.96 -3.64 -2.59
N PRO A 106 4.65 -2.56 -3.33
CA PRO A 106 3.98 -1.40 -2.76
C PRO A 106 2.47 -1.62 -2.60
N HIS A 107 1.83 -0.76 -1.81
CA HIS A 107 0.38 -0.62 -1.80
C HIS A 107 -0.12 -0.32 -3.22
N GLN A 108 -1.13 -1.09 -3.65
CA GLN A 108 -1.68 -1.06 -4.99
C GLN A 108 -2.68 0.10 -5.14
N ALA A 109 -2.22 1.33 -4.91
CA ALA A 109 -3.06 2.52 -4.97
C ALA A 109 -3.36 2.98 -6.40
N ASN A 110 -2.30 3.08 -7.20
CA ASN A 110 -2.33 3.54 -8.59
C ASN A 110 -0.99 3.23 -9.25
N MET A 111 -1.03 2.75 -10.51
CA MET A 111 0.18 2.47 -11.29
C MET A 111 1.16 3.64 -11.37
N ARG A 112 0.66 4.87 -11.48
CA ARG A 112 1.48 6.08 -11.56
C ARG A 112 2.27 6.35 -10.27
N ILE A 113 1.71 6.00 -9.10
CA ILE A 113 2.40 6.15 -7.81
C ILE A 113 3.50 5.10 -7.70
N ILE A 114 3.18 3.85 -8.05
CA ILE A 114 4.13 2.73 -8.08
C ILE A 114 5.34 3.10 -8.94
N ASP A 115 5.09 3.55 -10.17
CA ASP A 115 6.12 3.96 -11.11
C ASP A 115 6.96 5.15 -10.61
N ALA A 116 6.31 6.14 -9.99
CA ALA A 116 7.01 7.30 -9.46
C ALA A 116 7.91 6.94 -8.27
N MET A 117 7.43 6.07 -7.38
CA MET A 117 8.18 5.60 -6.23
C MET A 117 9.40 4.78 -6.67
N ALA A 118 9.19 3.81 -7.56
CA ALA A 118 10.28 2.98 -8.09
C ALA A 118 11.38 3.82 -8.76
N ARG A 119 10.99 4.84 -9.54
CA ARG A 119 11.94 5.80 -10.14
C ARG A 119 12.64 6.66 -9.08
N SER A 120 11.91 7.15 -8.07
CA SER A 120 12.48 7.98 -7.01
C SER A 120 13.55 7.22 -6.22
N MET A 121 13.27 5.95 -5.90
CA MET A 121 14.18 5.03 -5.22
C MET A 121 15.29 4.48 -6.12
N LYS A 122 15.24 4.79 -7.43
CA LYS A 122 16.17 4.29 -8.45
C LYS A 122 16.31 2.77 -8.43
N LEU A 123 15.19 2.07 -8.30
CA LEU A 123 15.19 0.61 -8.27
C LEU A 123 15.89 0.05 -9.52
N PRO A 124 16.86 -0.87 -9.36
CA PRO A 124 17.50 -1.52 -10.48
C PRO A 124 16.52 -2.25 -11.40
N PRO A 125 16.82 -2.42 -12.70
CA PRO A 125 15.93 -3.10 -13.64
C PRO A 125 15.63 -4.57 -13.32
N HIS A 126 16.44 -5.21 -12.48
CA HIS A 126 16.23 -6.60 -12.07
C HIS A 126 15.13 -6.75 -11.03
N VAL A 127 14.85 -5.69 -10.25
CA VAL A 127 13.84 -5.69 -9.19
C VAL A 127 12.47 -5.87 -9.81
N LYS A 128 11.77 -6.93 -9.42
CA LYS A 128 10.39 -7.18 -9.84
C LYS A 128 9.45 -6.28 -9.05
N ILE A 129 8.47 -5.68 -9.72
CA ILE A 129 7.57 -4.70 -9.10
C ILE A 129 6.15 -5.22 -9.22
N ALA A 130 5.47 -5.35 -8.08
CA ALA A 130 4.08 -5.76 -8.04
C ALA A 130 3.16 -4.72 -8.70
N ARG A 131 2.36 -5.16 -9.68
CA ARG A 131 1.49 -4.32 -10.53
C ARG A 131 0.03 -4.78 -10.57
N ASP A 132 -0.38 -5.49 -9.54
CA ASP A 132 -1.70 -6.09 -9.36
C ASP A 132 -2.88 -5.09 -9.42
N VAL A 133 -2.64 -3.81 -9.13
CA VAL A 133 -3.65 -2.73 -9.27
C VAL A 133 -4.29 -2.69 -10.67
N ALA A 134 -3.59 -3.14 -11.71
CA ALA A 134 -4.10 -3.16 -13.07
C ALA A 134 -5.29 -4.10 -13.25
N GLU A 135 -5.36 -5.18 -12.47
CA GLU A 135 -6.40 -6.19 -12.57
C GLU A 135 -7.37 -6.15 -11.38
N GLN A 136 -6.87 -5.87 -10.18
CA GLN A 136 -7.66 -5.94 -8.95
C GLN A 136 -8.12 -4.57 -8.43
N GLY A 137 -7.58 -3.47 -8.95
CA GLY A 137 -7.79 -2.15 -8.36
C GLY A 137 -7.17 -2.01 -6.97
N ASN A 138 -7.61 -1.00 -6.22
CA ASN A 138 -7.12 -0.71 -4.87
C ASN A 138 -7.98 -1.43 -3.83
N THR A 139 -7.47 -2.53 -3.29
CA THR A 139 -8.09 -3.34 -2.22
C THR A 139 -7.68 -2.91 -0.81
N SER A 140 -7.18 -1.67 -0.65
CA SER A 140 -6.73 -1.09 0.62
C SER A 140 -5.71 -1.99 1.34
N ALA A 141 -5.94 -2.35 2.60
CA ALA A 141 -5.04 -3.16 3.41
C ALA A 141 -4.75 -4.54 2.82
N ALA A 142 -5.66 -5.09 2.01
CA ALA A 142 -5.45 -6.39 1.37
C ALA A 142 -4.46 -6.33 0.19
N SER A 143 -4.10 -5.14 -0.29
CA SER A 143 -3.40 -5.02 -1.57
C SER A 143 -1.99 -5.62 -1.58
N VAL A 144 -1.22 -5.41 -0.50
CA VAL A 144 0.16 -5.89 -0.42
C VAL A 144 0.20 -7.42 -0.35
N PRO A 145 -0.54 -8.09 0.55
CA PRO A 145 -0.53 -9.56 0.58
C PRO A 145 -1.13 -10.18 -0.68
N LEU A 146 -2.18 -9.60 -1.28
CA LEU A 146 -2.73 -10.10 -2.55
C LEU A 146 -1.71 -9.99 -3.69
N ALA A 147 -1.04 -8.85 -3.80
CA ALA A 147 -0.06 -8.63 -4.86
C ALA A 147 1.18 -9.54 -4.70
N LEU A 148 1.67 -9.74 -3.47
CA LEU A 148 2.76 -10.69 -3.22
C LEU A 148 2.34 -12.13 -3.53
N GLY A 149 1.14 -12.54 -3.10
CA GLY A 149 0.58 -13.86 -3.39
C GLY A 149 0.50 -14.14 -4.89
N ARG A 150 -0.02 -13.19 -5.67
CA ARG A 150 -0.05 -13.30 -7.14
C ARG A 150 1.35 -13.43 -7.74
N MET A 151 2.32 -12.62 -7.30
CA MET A 151 3.69 -12.72 -7.81
C MET A 151 4.33 -14.08 -7.56
N ILE A 152 4.00 -14.73 -6.43
CA ILE A 152 4.43 -16.10 -6.12
C ILE A 152 3.73 -17.09 -7.08
N ASP A 153 2.42 -16.99 -7.21
CA ASP A 153 1.61 -17.89 -8.06
C ASP A 153 2.02 -17.81 -9.54
N ASP A 154 2.35 -16.61 -10.02
CA ASP A 154 2.79 -16.34 -11.39
C ASP A 154 4.28 -16.65 -11.61
N GLY A 155 5.02 -17.02 -10.56
CA GLY A 155 6.45 -17.32 -10.62
C GLY A 155 7.33 -16.10 -10.90
N GLU A 156 6.84 -14.89 -10.63
CA GLU A 156 7.63 -13.65 -10.71
C GLU A 156 8.63 -13.52 -9.57
N THR A 157 8.37 -14.19 -8.45
CA THR A 157 9.26 -14.32 -7.29
C THR A 157 9.23 -15.75 -6.74
N LYS A 158 10.19 -16.08 -5.90
CA LYS A 158 10.34 -17.38 -5.25
C LYS A 158 10.71 -17.22 -3.78
N SER A 159 10.49 -18.28 -3.01
CA SER A 159 10.90 -18.37 -1.62
C SER A 159 12.38 -17.99 -1.44
N GLY A 160 12.67 -17.16 -0.42
CA GLY A 160 14.00 -16.66 -0.10
C GLY A 160 14.41 -15.35 -0.78
N ASP A 161 13.67 -14.92 -1.81
CA ASP A 161 13.85 -13.59 -2.42
C ASP A 161 13.66 -12.49 -1.37
N THR A 162 14.40 -11.39 -1.52
CA THR A 162 14.33 -10.23 -0.63
C THR A 162 13.30 -9.24 -1.17
N ALA A 163 12.21 -9.06 -0.42
CA ALA A 163 11.11 -8.18 -0.82
C ALA A 163 11.01 -6.94 0.07
N LEU A 164 10.90 -5.76 -0.54
CA LEU A 164 10.47 -4.55 0.16
C LEU A 164 8.95 -4.42 0.07
N LEU A 165 8.28 -4.46 1.23
CA LEU A 165 6.87 -4.17 1.38
C LEU A 165 6.69 -2.72 1.83
N ILE A 166 5.79 -1.97 1.19
CA ILE A 166 5.42 -0.62 1.65
C ILE A 166 3.92 -0.38 1.51
N ALA A 167 3.28 0.07 2.58
CA ALA A 167 1.88 0.44 2.59
C ALA A 167 1.67 1.85 3.14
N PHE A 168 0.68 2.54 2.61
CA PHE A 168 0.32 3.89 3.00
C PHE A 168 -1.15 4.17 2.70
N GLY A 169 -1.79 5.08 3.43
CA GLY A 169 -3.21 5.36 3.23
C GLY A 169 -3.77 6.36 4.22
N ALA A 170 -5.10 6.28 4.41
CA ALA A 170 -5.86 7.17 5.30
C ALA A 170 -5.28 7.19 6.72
N GLY A 171 -5.23 8.38 7.32
CA GLY A 171 -4.58 8.61 8.61
C GLY A 171 -3.97 10.01 8.73
N LEU A 172 -3.09 10.48 7.82
CA LEU A 172 -2.33 9.63 6.90
C LEU A 172 -1.43 8.69 7.71
N SER A 173 -1.28 7.44 7.27
CA SER A 173 -0.42 6.46 7.94
C SER A 173 0.39 5.66 6.93
N TYR A 174 1.53 5.14 7.36
CA TYR A 174 2.41 4.34 6.52
C TYR A 174 3.22 3.32 7.34
N ALA A 175 3.62 2.25 6.68
CA ALA A 175 4.57 1.27 7.19
C ALA A 175 5.34 0.62 6.04
N ALA A 176 6.59 0.25 6.29
CA ALA A 176 7.42 -0.51 5.37
C ALA A 176 8.33 -1.49 6.12
N GLN A 177 8.59 -2.62 5.48
CA GLN A 177 9.45 -3.70 5.98
C GLN A 177 10.15 -4.40 4.82
N VAL A 178 11.39 -4.85 5.05
CA VAL A 178 12.02 -5.87 4.21
C VAL A 178 11.63 -7.23 4.75
N VAL A 179 11.21 -8.15 3.88
CA VAL A 179 10.89 -9.53 4.24
C VAL A 179 11.58 -10.51 3.30
N LYS A 180 11.73 -11.75 3.75
CA LYS A 180 11.98 -12.89 2.89
C LYS A 180 10.66 -13.42 2.37
N VAL A 181 10.55 -13.57 1.06
CA VAL A 181 9.39 -14.20 0.43
C VAL A 181 9.28 -15.63 0.97
N PRO A 182 8.09 -16.07 1.42
CA PRO A 182 7.88 -17.40 2.01
C PRO A 182 8.12 -18.52 1.00
#